data_AF-A0A170NL20-F1
#
_entry.id   AF-A0A170NL20-F1
#
_cell.length_a   1.000
_cell.length_b   1.000
_cell.length_c   1.000
_cell.angle_alpha   90.00
_cell.angle_beta   90.00
_cell.angle_gamma   90.00
#
_symmetry.space_group_name_H-M   'P 1'
#
loop_
_entity.id
_entity.type
_entity.pdbx_description
1 polymer ?
#
loop_
_entity_poly.entity_id
_entity_poly.type
_entity_poly.pdbx_seq_one_letter_code
_entity_poly.pdbx_strand_id
1 'polypeptide(L)'
;MENNVSVLKPQQLADRWQVSLTKIYEDNNAGLIPHLKTNRNRFPIAAIEAMENETGFDERDIPTPLERKQRRKIAELEKMLELKDEEIKKLRSNIVKACTFLTEEVYSDILNQDKK
;
A
#
# COMPACT_ATOMS: atom_id res chain seq x y z
N MET A 1 -45.98 10.10 -2.18
CA MET A 1 -45.57 9.41 -0.95
C MET A 1 -44.15 9.86 -0.66
N GLU A 2 -43.94 10.59 0.43
CA GLU A 2 -42.61 11.05 0.82
C GLU A 2 -41.73 9.84 1.06
N ASN A 3 -40.73 9.63 0.21
CA ASN A 3 -39.66 8.68 0.46
C ASN A 3 -38.92 9.16 1.71
N ASN A 4 -39.36 8.72 2.88
CA ASN A 4 -38.58 8.82 4.11
C ASN A 4 -37.31 8.01 3.85
N VAL A 5 -36.26 8.68 3.36
CA VAL A 5 -34.93 8.10 3.22
C VAL A 5 -34.48 7.83 4.64
N SER A 6 -34.65 6.60 5.10
CA SER A 6 -34.21 6.19 6.41
C SER A 6 -32.68 6.34 6.45
N VAL A 7 -32.19 7.07 7.44
CA VAL A 7 -30.79 7.47 7.55
C VAL A 7 -30.22 7.09 8.91
N LEU A 8 -29.01 6.58 8.91
CA LEU A 8 -28.23 6.34 10.12
C LEU A 8 -27.47 7.60 10.53
N LYS A 9 -27.40 7.83 11.84
CA LYS A 9 -26.46 8.76 12.46
C LYS A 9 -25.10 8.07 12.62
N PRO A 10 -24.00 8.83 12.77
CA PRO A 10 -22.65 8.27 12.98
C PRO A 10 -22.58 7.23 14.10
N GLN A 11 -23.22 7.47 15.24
CA GLN A 11 -23.24 6.50 16.34
C GLN A 11 -23.95 5.20 15.97
N GLN A 12 -25.10 5.28 15.28
CA GLN A 12 -25.86 4.10 14.88
C GLN A 12 -25.10 3.26 13.85
N LEU A 13 -24.36 3.91 12.95
CA LEU A 13 -23.50 3.21 11.99
C LEU A 13 -22.29 2.58 12.69
N ALA A 14 -21.69 3.29 13.65
CA ALA A 14 -20.61 2.76 14.49
C ALA A 14 -21.05 1.50 15.25
N ASP A 15 -22.23 1.55 15.87
CA ASP A 15 -22.80 0.42 16.61
C ASP A 15 -23.12 -0.76 15.67
N ARG A 16 -23.65 -0.48 14.47
CA ARG A 16 -23.99 -1.50 13.46
C ARG A 16 -22.74 -2.28 13.01
N TRP A 17 -21.67 -1.57 12.65
CA TRP A 17 -20.40 -2.17 12.20
C TRP A 17 -19.47 -2.54 13.35
N GLN A 18 -19.88 -2.35 14.61
CA GLN A 18 -19.08 -2.61 15.81
C GLN A 18 -17.71 -1.91 15.79
N VAL A 19 -17.65 -0.69 15.27
CA VAL A 19 -16.44 0.15 15.20
C VAL A 19 -16.55 1.39 16.10
N SER A 20 -15.43 2.07 16.31
CA SER A 20 -15.45 3.33 17.06
C SER A 20 -16.12 4.45 16.26
N LEU A 21 -16.77 5.38 16.97
CA LEU A 21 -17.35 6.59 16.37
C LEU A 21 -16.30 7.41 15.60
N THR A 22 -15.07 7.48 16.13
CA THR A 22 -13.95 8.17 15.47
C THR A 22 -13.66 7.60 14.08
N LYS A 23 -13.69 6.27 13.95
CA LYS A 23 -13.47 5.58 12.67
C LYS A 23 -14.51 5.97 11.62
N ILE A 24 -15.78 6.07 12.01
CA ILE A 24 -16.86 6.52 11.11
C ILE A 24 -16.59 7.93 10.58
N TYR A 25 -16.14 8.85 11.43
CA TYR A 25 -15.82 10.20 10.99
C TYR A 25 -14.60 10.26 10.06
N GLU A 26 -13.56 9.48 10.33
CA GLU A 26 -12.37 9.38 9.47
C GLU A 26 -12.74 8.89 8.07
N ASP A 27 -13.50 7.80 7.98
CA ASP A 27 -13.90 7.20 6.70
C ASP A 27 -14.87 8.10 5.93
N ASN A 28 -15.79 8.76 6.63
CA ASN A 28 -16.70 9.73 6.03
C ASN A 28 -15.94 10.93 5.45
N ASN A 29 -14.97 11.46 6.18
CA ASN A 29 -14.10 12.54 5.69
C ASN A 29 -13.23 12.11 4.51
N ALA A 30 -12.85 10.84 4.45
CA ALA A 30 -12.14 10.23 3.33
C ALA A 30 -13.05 9.93 2.11
N GLY A 31 -14.36 10.15 2.22
CA GLY A 31 -15.33 9.90 1.15
C GLY A 31 -15.63 8.41 0.92
N LEU A 32 -15.29 7.56 1.88
CA LEU A 32 -15.45 6.10 1.78
C LEU A 32 -16.84 5.59 2.18
N ILE A 33 -17.62 6.43 2.87
CA ILE A 33 -18.98 6.09 3.32
C ILE A 33 -20.01 6.90 2.50
N PRO A 34 -21.01 6.24 1.89
CA PRO A 34 -22.13 6.90 1.25
C PRO A 34 -22.92 7.79 2.23
N HIS A 35 -23.02 9.08 1.94
CA HIS A 35 -23.72 10.04 2.78
C HIS A 35 -24.65 10.96 1.95
N LEU A 36 -25.58 11.63 2.62
CA LEU A 36 -26.43 12.62 1.97
C LEU A 36 -25.63 13.85 1.54
N LYS A 37 -25.89 14.36 0.34
CA LYS A 37 -25.31 15.63 -0.14
C LYS A 37 -25.66 16.82 0.74
N THR A 38 -26.85 16.79 1.37
CA THR A 38 -27.35 17.84 2.27
C THR A 38 -26.74 17.76 3.67
N ASN A 39 -26.30 16.58 4.12
CA ASN A 39 -25.69 16.39 5.42
C ASN A 39 -24.72 15.20 5.39
N ARG A 40 -23.43 15.50 5.51
CA ARG A 40 -22.37 14.49 5.48
C ARG A 40 -22.44 13.50 6.64
N ASN A 41 -23.12 13.82 7.74
CA ASN A 41 -23.28 12.94 8.90
C ASN A 41 -24.65 12.24 8.91
N ARG A 42 -25.21 11.96 7.73
CA ARG A 42 -26.42 11.16 7.54
C ARG A 42 -26.16 10.14 6.44
N PHE A 43 -26.25 8.88 6.80
CA PHE A 43 -25.89 7.75 5.95
C PHE A 43 -27.17 7.05 5.50
N PRO A 44 -27.57 7.13 4.20
CA PRO A 44 -28.78 6.49 3.72
C PRO A 44 -28.70 4.97 3.90
N ILE A 45 -29.68 4.38 4.58
CA ILE A 45 -29.67 2.94 4.89
C ILE A 45 -29.54 2.10 3.63
N ALA A 46 -30.31 2.40 2.58
CA ALA A 46 -30.24 1.65 1.33
C ALA A 46 -28.85 1.69 0.66
N ALA A 47 -28.10 2.79 0.82
CA ALA A 47 -26.74 2.90 0.27
C ALA A 47 -25.72 2.13 1.13
N ILE A 48 -25.93 2.12 2.45
CA ILE A 48 -25.14 1.31 3.38
C ILE A 48 -25.39 -0.18 3.14
N GLU A 49 -26.65 -0.60 3.01
CA GLU A 49 -27.02 -1.98 2.69
C GLU A 49 -26.51 -2.42 1.32
N ALA A 50 -26.51 -1.54 0.32
CA ALA A 50 -25.92 -1.85 -0.98
C ALA A 50 -24.41 -2.12 -0.86
N MET A 51 -23.69 -1.28 -0.11
CA MET A 51 -22.27 -1.44 0.17
C MET A 51 -21.98 -2.72 0.99
N GLU A 52 -22.82 -3.06 1.97
CA GLU A 52 -22.71 -4.29 2.76
C GLU A 52 -23.00 -5.56 1.94
N ASN A 53 -23.87 -5.45 0.91
CA ASN A 53 -24.24 -6.55 0.02
C ASN A 53 -23.34 -6.69 -1.21
N GLU A 54 -22.37 -5.79 -1.42
CA GLU A 54 -21.36 -5.98 -2.47
C GLU A 54 -20.53 -7.24 -2.16
N THR A 55 -20.45 -8.14 -3.14
CA THR A 55 -19.75 -9.44 -2.99
C THR A 55 -18.29 -9.22 -2.59
N GLY A 56 -17.95 -9.62 -1.35
CA GLY A 56 -16.59 -9.51 -0.80
C GLY A 56 -16.44 -8.57 0.41
N PHE A 57 -17.53 -8.03 0.96
CA PHE A 57 -17.47 -7.27 2.21
C PHE A 57 -17.34 -8.19 3.45
N ASP A 58 -16.14 -8.27 4.02
CA ASP A 58 -15.93 -8.74 5.40
C ASP A 58 -15.59 -7.53 6.28
N GLU A 59 -16.43 -7.23 7.26
CA GLU A 59 -16.21 -6.14 8.24
C GLU A 59 -14.89 -6.28 9.01
N ARG A 60 -14.31 -7.50 9.03
CA ARG A 60 -13.02 -7.82 9.65
C ARG A 60 -11.81 -7.58 8.75
N ASP A 61 -12.02 -7.32 7.45
CA ASP A 61 -10.95 -7.07 6.47
C ASP A 61 -10.56 -5.58 6.34
N ILE A 62 -11.17 -4.70 7.14
CA ILE A 62 -10.81 -3.29 7.19
C ILE A 62 -9.53 -3.15 8.04
N PRO A 63 -8.36 -2.85 7.44
CA PRO A 63 -7.13 -2.80 8.21
C PRO A 63 -7.22 -1.65 9.21
N THR A 64 -6.89 -1.95 10.46
CA THR A 64 -6.77 -0.97 11.54
C THR A 64 -5.76 0.12 11.16
N PRO A 65 -5.80 1.31 11.79
CA PRO A 65 -4.81 2.35 11.52
C PRO A 65 -3.36 1.87 11.67
N LEU A 66 -3.12 0.97 12.63
CA LEU A 66 -1.80 0.35 12.85
C LEU A 66 -1.42 -0.56 11.67
N GLU A 67 -2.33 -1.41 11.21
CA GLU A 67 -2.08 -2.31 10.06
C GLU A 67 -1.87 -1.52 8.77
N ARG A 68 -2.59 -0.41 8.55
CA ARG A 68 -2.33 0.46 7.39
C ARG A 68 -0.96 1.12 7.48
N LYS A 69 -0.56 1.57 8.67
CA LYS A 69 0.78 2.12 8.91
C LYS A 69 1.85 1.07 8.67
N GLN A 70 1.64 -0.15 9.12
CA GLN A 70 2.55 -1.28 8.90
C GLN A 70 2.62 -1.65 7.41
N ARG A 71 1.50 -1.75 6.70
CA ARG A 71 1.48 -2.00 5.25
C ARG A 71 2.23 -0.93 4.46
N ARG A 72 2.05 0.35 4.78
CA ARG A 72 2.83 1.45 4.18
C ARG A 72 4.32 1.29 4.46
N LYS A 73 4.69 0.90 5.69
CA LYS A 73 6.09 0.70 6.06
C LYS A 73 6.69 -0.50 5.34
N ILE A 74 5.94 -1.59 5.18
CA ILE A 74 6.35 -2.77 4.42
C ILE A 74 6.61 -2.38 2.96
N ALA A 75 5.67 -1.68 2.31
CA ALA A 75 5.85 -1.24 0.93
C ALA A 75 7.06 -0.30 0.75
N GLU A 76 7.31 0.59 1.72
CA GLU A 76 8.51 1.43 1.72
C GLU A 76 9.81 0.61 1.86
N LEU A 77 9.81 -0.39 2.75
CA LEU A 77 10.94 -1.30 2.96
C LEU A 77 11.20 -2.17 1.74
N GLU A 78 10.16 -2.72 1.11
CA GLU A 78 10.25 -3.51 -0.12
C GLU A 78 10.87 -2.70 -1.26
N LYS A 79 10.42 -1.44 -1.44
CA LYS A 79 11.02 -0.54 -2.43
C LYS A 79 12.49 -0.24 -2.13
N MET A 80 12.85 -0.03 -0.86
CA MET A 80 14.25 0.18 -0.49
C MET A 80 15.10 -1.07 -0.73
N LEU A 81 14.55 -2.26 -0.48
CA LEU A 81 15.22 -3.53 -0.76
C LEU A 81 15.49 -3.67 -2.26
N GLU A 82 14.50 -3.40 -3.10
CA GLU A 82 14.62 -3.46 -4.56
C GLU A 82 15.72 -2.51 -5.07
N LEU A 83 15.73 -1.25 -4.60
CA LEU A 83 16.79 -0.29 -4.93
C LEU A 83 18.18 -0.76 -4.49
N LYS A 84 18.27 -1.39 -3.31
CA LYS A 84 19.54 -1.93 -2.81
C LYS A 84 20.00 -3.15 -3.61
N ASP A 85 19.09 -4.00 -4.05
CA ASP A 85 19.41 -5.13 -4.92
C ASP A 85 19.91 -4.68 -6.30
N GLU A 86 19.33 -3.61 -6.86
CA GLU A 86 19.84 -2.99 -8.09
C GLU A 86 21.25 -2.42 -7.90
N GLU A 87 21.51 -1.75 -6.77
CA GLU A 87 22.83 -1.23 -6.42
C GLU A 87 23.86 -2.36 -6.29
N ILE A 88 23.50 -3.46 -5.63
CA ILE A 88 24.35 -4.66 -5.50
C ILE A 88 24.63 -5.27 -6.88
N LYS A 89 23.62 -5.41 -7.74
CA LYS A 89 23.81 -5.94 -9.11
C LYS A 89 24.78 -5.07 -9.91
N LYS A 90 24.65 -3.74 -9.83
CA LYS A 90 25.55 -2.78 -10.49
C LYS A 90 26.97 -2.91 -9.97
N LEU A 91 27.15 -2.96 -8.65
CA LEU A 91 28.47 -3.13 -8.03
C LEU A 91 29.11 -4.46 -8.41
N ARG A 92 28.35 -5.57 -8.39
CA ARG A 92 28.82 -6.89 -8.85
C ARG A 92 29.26 -6.85 -10.32
N SER A 93 28.51 -6.18 -11.20
CA SER A 93 28.92 -6.02 -12.60
C SER A 93 30.22 -5.23 -12.73
N ASN A 94 30.39 -4.16 -11.96
CA ASN A 94 31.63 -3.38 -11.97
C ASN A 94 32.83 -4.19 -11.47
N ILE A 95 32.65 -4.99 -10.42
CA ILE A 95 33.70 -5.89 -9.92
C ILE A 95 34.11 -6.89 -11.01
N VAL A 96 33.15 -7.55 -11.66
CA VAL A 96 33.45 -8.49 -12.76
C VAL A 96 34.24 -7.80 -13.87
N LYS A 97 33.81 -6.61 -14.32
CA LYS A 97 34.52 -5.84 -15.34
C LYS A 97 35.95 -5.49 -14.92
N ALA A 98 36.15 -5.05 -13.68
CA ALA A 98 37.46 -4.72 -13.15
C ALA A 98 38.36 -5.97 -13.06
N CYS A 99 37.83 -7.11 -12.62
CA CYS A 99 38.56 -8.37 -12.59
C CYS A 99 38.95 -8.83 -13.99
N THR A 100 38.04 -8.77 -14.96
CA THR A 100 38.33 -9.12 -16.36
C THR A 100 39.43 -8.22 -16.93
N PHE A 101 39.33 -6.91 -16.77
CA PHE A 101 40.33 -5.95 -17.21
C PHE A 101 41.72 -6.25 -16.61
N LEU A 102 41.81 -6.44 -15.29
CA LEU A 102 43.07 -6.76 -14.63
C LEU A 102 43.66 -8.10 -15.12
N THR A 103 42.80 -9.07 -15.39
CA THR A 103 43.24 -10.38 -15.89
C THR A 103 43.81 -10.25 -17.30
N GLU A 104 43.16 -9.49 -18.18
CA GLU A 104 43.62 -9.21 -19.55
C GLU A 104 44.95 -8.45 -19.58
N GLU A 105 45.12 -7.44 -18.71
CA GLU A 105 46.38 -6.70 -18.55
C GLU A 105 47.51 -7.63 -18.10
N VAL A 106 47.29 -8.44 -17.06
CA VAL A 106 48.29 -9.38 -16.55
C VAL A 106 48.69 -10.43 -17.61
N TYR A 107 47.72 -10.99 -18.34
CA TYR A 107 48.03 -11.93 -19.42
C TYR A 107 48.85 -11.30 -20.54
N SER A 108 48.54 -10.04 -20.89
CA SER A 108 49.28 -9.30 -21.91
C SER A 108 50.73 -9.03 -21.47
N ASP A 109 50.94 -8.65 -20.22
CA ASP A 109 52.27 -8.45 -19.63
C ASP A 109 53.11 -9.73 -19.65
N ILE A 110 52.52 -10.87 -19.25
CA ILE A 110 53.20 -12.18 -19.28
C ILE A 110 53.60 -12.54 -20.72
N LEU A 111 52.68 -12.45 -21.68
CA LEU A 111 52.94 -12.76 -23.09
C LEU A 111 54.02 -11.86 -23.72
N ASN A 112 54.16 -10.62 -23.24
CA ASN A 112 55.18 -9.69 -23.71
C ASN A 112 56.55 -9.93 -23.05
N GLN A 113 56.60 -10.51 -21.85
CA GLN A 113 57.84 -10.91 -21.19
C GLN A 113 58.45 -12.17 -21.82
N ASP A 114 57.65 -13.16 -22.22
CA ASP A 114 58.12 -14.40 -22.85
C ASP A 114 58.68 -14.20 -24.28
N LYS A 115 58.52 -13.01 -24.87
CA LYS A 115 59.02 -12.65 -26.21
C LYS A 115 60.38 -11.94 -26.21
N LYS A 116 60.97 -11.69 -25.04
CA LYS A 116 62.30 -11.08 -24.88
C LYS A 116 63.34 -12.12 -24.49
#